data_AF-X1LHM2-F1
#
_entry.id   AF-X1LHM2-F1
#
_cell.length_a   1.000
_cell.length_b   1.000
_cell.length_c   1.000
_cell.angle_alpha   90.00
_cell.angle_beta   90.00
_cell.angle_gamma   90.00
#
_symmetry.space_group_name_H-M   'P 1'
#
loop_
_entity.id
_entity.type
_entity.pdbx_description
1 polymer ?
#
loop_
_entity_poly.entity_id
_entity_poly.type
_entity_poly.pdbx_seq_one_letter_code
_entity_poly.pdbx_strand_id
1 'polypeptide(L)'
;VGARIYKSGYAEFWNPDMTEIRLYEEMWVLEYYDGDKWKVCDVYSPTFIVDSDNTTINITASFITDYPNSGERAFDVKYIFKEGKPLKHEITFTSHSTEEYLFRVKQKWVGIVADKVKHSKGTDTITESTNVNSSWFKFQKDDGSLSVFENQRDMYYGYNETTHQYYVLENQNLKPVEIDVHAQGLKVDFVFGNWTLA
;
A
#
# COMPACT_ATOMS: atom_id res chain seq x y z
N VAL A 1 -2.34 -8.65 13.46
CA VAL A 1 -1.46 -9.06 12.34
C VAL A 1 -0.05 -9.07 12.88
N GLY A 2 0.75 -10.07 12.54
CA GLY A 2 2.18 -10.06 12.78
C GLY A 2 2.91 -9.52 11.55
N ALA A 3 4.02 -8.81 11.71
CA ALA A 3 4.75 -8.25 10.57
C ALA A 3 6.27 -8.31 10.78
N ARG A 4 7.00 -8.46 9.67
CA ARG A 4 8.45 -8.24 9.61
C ARG A 4 8.70 -7.17 8.56
N ILE A 5 9.42 -6.11 8.94
CA ILE A 5 9.71 -5.00 8.04
C ILE A 5 11.23 -4.95 7.86
N TYR A 6 11.69 -5.06 6.61
CA TYR A 6 13.09 -5.31 6.30
C TYR A 6 13.79 -4.05 5.79
N LYS A 7 15.09 -3.94 6.08
CA LYS A 7 15.96 -2.89 5.54
C LYS A 7 16.16 -2.96 4.02
N SER A 8 15.73 -4.05 3.39
CA SER A 8 15.65 -4.18 1.93
C SER A 8 14.47 -3.41 1.32
N GLY A 9 13.55 -2.86 2.13
CA GLY A 9 12.45 -2.03 1.65
C GLY A 9 11.12 -2.75 1.45
N TYR A 10 11.00 -4.00 1.89
CA TYR A 10 9.74 -4.74 1.88
C TYR A 10 9.29 -5.17 3.28
N ALA A 11 8.01 -5.53 3.39
CA ALA A 11 7.42 -6.12 4.59
C ALA A 11 6.76 -7.48 4.30
N GLU A 12 6.79 -8.38 5.28
CA GLU A 12 5.98 -9.61 5.32
C GLU A 12 4.85 -9.45 6.32
N PHE A 13 3.69 -10.02 6.02
CA PHE A 13 2.59 -10.12 6.96
C PHE A 13 2.27 -11.56 7.31
N TRP A 14 2.01 -11.77 8.60
CA TRP A 14 1.79 -13.05 9.23
C TRP A 14 0.47 -13.03 10.01
N ASN A 15 -0.04 -14.20 10.34
CA ASN A 15 -1.06 -14.29 11.37
C ASN A 15 -0.53 -13.73 12.72
N PRO A 16 -1.42 -13.34 13.64
CA PRO A 16 -1.01 -12.72 14.91
C PRO A 16 0.02 -13.53 15.72
N ASP A 17 -0.05 -14.86 15.62
CA ASP A 17 0.84 -15.77 16.35
C ASP A 17 2.19 -16.00 15.65
N MET A 18 2.44 -15.35 14.50
CA MET A 18 3.67 -15.48 13.70
C MET A 18 3.99 -16.93 13.27
N THR A 19 2.96 -17.77 13.10
CA THR A 19 3.10 -19.18 12.68
C THR A 19 2.83 -19.41 11.20
N GLU A 20 2.15 -18.48 10.53
CA GLU A 20 1.77 -18.59 9.13
C GLU A 20 1.88 -17.25 8.40
N ILE A 21 2.56 -17.25 7.25
CA ILE A 21 2.64 -16.11 6.33
C ILE A 21 1.29 -15.90 5.64
N ARG A 22 0.86 -14.65 5.54
CA ARG A 22 -0.34 -14.19 4.83
C ARG A 22 0.01 -13.39 3.57
N LEU A 23 1.11 -12.64 3.63
CA LEU A 23 1.70 -11.93 2.50
C LEU A 23 3.23 -12.05 2.58
N TYR A 24 3.85 -12.56 1.52
CA TYR A 24 5.30 -12.69 1.44
C TYR A 24 6.00 -11.35 1.24
N GLU A 25 5.42 -10.45 0.47
CA GLU A 25 6.09 -9.18 0.16
C GLU A 25 5.08 -8.06 -0.07
N GLU A 26 5.14 -7.03 0.77
CA GLU A 26 4.63 -5.69 0.48
C GLU A 26 5.81 -4.77 0.17
N MET A 27 5.73 -4.05 -0.96
CA MET A 27 6.63 -2.95 -1.29
C MET A 27 5.86 -1.69 -1.60
N TRP A 28 6.41 -0.55 -1.18
CA TRP A 28 5.93 0.76 -1.56
C TRP A 28 6.85 1.34 -2.62
N VAL A 29 6.28 1.69 -3.77
CA VAL A 29 7.03 2.18 -4.93
C VAL A 29 6.59 3.59 -5.25
N LEU A 30 7.54 4.51 -5.29
CA LEU A 30 7.34 5.86 -5.77
C LEU A 30 7.65 5.90 -7.28
N GLU A 31 6.77 6.52 -8.05
CA GLU A 31 6.99 6.71 -9.48
C GLU A 31 6.78 8.17 -9.88
N TYR A 32 7.55 8.65 -10.86
CA TYR A 32 7.38 9.95 -11.50
C TYR A 32 7.07 9.77 -12.98
N TYR A 33 6.37 10.74 -13.58
CA TYR A 33 6.11 10.79 -15.01
C TYR A 33 7.16 11.65 -15.70
N ASP A 34 7.84 11.11 -16.71
CA ASP A 34 8.89 11.83 -17.46
C ASP A 34 8.39 12.55 -18.73
N GLY A 35 7.07 12.55 -18.95
CA GLY A 35 6.45 13.07 -20.16
C GLY A 35 6.09 12.00 -21.20
N ASP A 36 6.61 10.79 -21.07
CA ASP A 36 6.29 9.63 -21.92
C ASP A 36 5.70 8.48 -21.08
N LYS A 37 6.41 8.09 -20.02
CA LYS A 37 6.06 6.95 -19.17
C LYS A 37 6.34 7.19 -17.70
N TRP A 38 5.74 6.33 -16.87
CA TRP A 38 6.05 6.26 -15.46
C TRP A 38 7.40 5.57 -15.24
N LYS A 39 8.26 6.18 -14.43
CA LYS A 39 9.56 5.67 -14.00
C LYS A 39 9.58 5.53 -12.49
N VAL A 40 10.26 4.50 -12.01
CA VAL A 40 10.46 4.28 -10.57
C VAL A 40 11.52 5.26 -10.06
N CYS A 41 11.26 5.86 -8.90
CA CYS A 41 12.28 6.51 -8.09
C CYS A 41 12.98 5.44 -7.27
N ASP A 42 14.30 5.36 -7.34
CA ASP A 42 15.05 4.42 -6.52
C ASP A 42 15.00 4.88 -5.06
N VAL A 43 14.49 3.99 -4.19
CA VAL A 43 14.46 4.17 -2.75
C VAL A 43 15.48 3.25 -2.08
N TYR A 44 16.33 3.79 -1.20
CA TYR A 44 17.39 3.01 -0.58
C TYR A 44 17.80 3.55 0.80
N SER A 45 18.69 2.82 1.46
CA SER A 45 19.24 3.16 2.78
C SER A 45 18.18 3.51 3.84
N PRO A 46 17.25 2.60 4.15
CA PRO A 46 16.19 2.90 5.10
C PRO A 46 16.72 3.09 6.52
N THR A 47 16.17 4.08 7.20
CA THR A 47 16.28 4.27 8.64
C THR A 47 14.95 3.98 9.29
N PHE A 48 14.98 3.38 10.48
CA PHE A 48 13.78 2.97 11.21
C PHE A 48 13.65 3.76 12.49
N ILE A 49 12.45 4.30 12.71
CA ILE A 49 12.03 4.87 13.99
C ILE A 49 10.87 4.00 14.48
N VAL A 50 10.97 3.55 15.72
CA VAL A 50 9.90 2.82 16.41
C VAL A 50 9.41 3.69 17.56
N ASP A 51 8.13 3.99 17.55
CA ASP A 51 7.43 4.71 18.60
C ASP A 51 6.26 3.86 19.08
N SER A 52 6.03 3.80 20.40
CA SER A 52 5.00 2.94 20.95
C SER A 52 4.38 3.50 22.22
N ASP A 53 3.07 3.32 22.34
CA ASP A 53 2.31 3.47 23.57
C ASP A 53 1.67 2.13 23.99
N ASN A 54 0.80 2.17 25.00
CA ASN A 54 0.16 0.96 25.54
C ASN A 54 -0.73 0.20 24.54
N THR A 55 -1.14 0.83 23.44
CA THR A 55 -2.13 0.30 22.49
C THR A 55 -1.70 0.42 21.03
N THR A 56 -0.64 1.18 20.75
CA THR A 56 -0.20 1.52 19.41
C THR A 56 1.31 1.34 19.28
N ILE A 57 1.74 0.69 18.20
CA ILE A 57 3.14 0.64 17.75
C ILE A 57 3.19 1.26 16.36
N ASN A 58 3.99 2.30 16.21
CA ASN A 58 4.30 2.96 14.96
C ASN A 58 5.72 2.58 14.55
N ILE A 59 5.88 2.10 13.31
CA ILE A 59 7.19 1.85 12.73
C ILE A 59 7.28 2.70 11.48
N THR A 60 8.17 3.70 11.47
CA THR A 60 8.43 4.53 10.30
C THR A 60 9.73 4.08 9.65
N ALA A 61 9.62 3.62 8.40
CA ALA A 61 10.75 3.40 7.51
C ALA A 61 10.91 4.63 6.61
N SER A 62 12.01 5.35 6.78
CA SER A 62 12.33 6.53 5.97
C SER A 62 13.43 6.16 4.97
N PHE A 63 13.27 6.53 3.71
CA PHE A 63 14.16 6.16 2.60
C PHE A 63 14.79 7.39 1.96
N ILE A 64 16.01 7.23 1.49
CA ILE A 64 16.62 8.14 0.53
C ILE A 64 16.00 7.89 -0.84
N THR A 65 15.72 8.95 -1.58
CA THR A 65 15.23 8.91 -2.97
C THR A 65 16.26 9.55 -3.90
N ASP A 66 16.53 8.92 -5.05
CA ASP A 66 17.47 9.44 -6.05
C ASP A 66 16.91 10.60 -6.87
N TYR A 67 15.79 10.44 -7.56
CA TYR A 67 15.23 11.41 -8.48
C TYR A 67 13.83 11.81 -8.05
N PRO A 68 13.49 13.11 -8.08
CA PRO A 68 14.36 14.26 -8.39
C PRO A 68 15.21 14.73 -7.19
N ASN A 69 15.05 14.08 -6.03
CA ASN A 69 15.54 14.56 -4.75
C ASN A 69 17.06 14.42 -4.52
N SER A 70 17.81 13.94 -5.50
CA SER A 70 19.27 13.86 -5.53
C SER A 70 19.92 13.23 -4.30
N GLY A 71 19.29 12.22 -3.70
CA GLY A 71 19.80 11.51 -2.53
C GLY A 71 19.32 12.05 -1.18
N GLU A 72 18.29 12.90 -1.16
CA GLU A 72 17.63 13.33 0.09
C GLU A 72 16.67 12.26 0.65
N ARG A 73 16.47 12.30 1.97
CA ARG A 73 15.53 11.42 2.68
C ARG A 73 14.14 12.00 2.62
N ALA A 74 13.31 11.42 1.75
CA ALA A 74 12.09 12.07 1.33
C ALA A 74 10.90 11.13 1.12
N PHE A 75 11.08 9.83 1.33
CA PHE A 75 9.98 8.86 1.25
C PHE A 75 9.83 8.11 2.58
N ASP A 76 8.71 8.30 3.25
CA ASP A 76 8.39 7.68 4.53
C ASP A 76 7.22 6.72 4.40
N VAL A 77 7.40 5.51 4.93
CA VAL A 77 6.35 4.50 5.09
C VAL A 77 6.18 4.24 6.58
N LYS A 78 5.07 4.69 7.14
CA LYS A 78 4.72 4.47 8.55
C LYS A 78 3.66 3.39 8.69
N TYR A 79 4.03 2.31 9.34
CA TYR A 79 3.17 1.18 9.69
C TYR A 79 2.57 1.42 11.08
N ILE A 80 1.24 1.42 11.17
CA ILE A 80 0.49 1.73 12.39
C ILE A 80 -0.22 0.48 12.87
N PHE A 81 0.32 -0.15 13.90
CA PHE A 81 -0.28 -1.29 14.57
C PHE A 81 -1.04 -0.79 15.78
N LYS A 82 -2.37 -0.91 15.77
CA LYS A 82 -3.22 -0.53 16.90
C LYS A 82 -4.04 -1.72 17.37
N GLU A 83 -4.10 -1.93 18.68
CA GLU A 83 -4.85 -3.03 19.28
C GLU A 83 -6.32 -3.03 18.81
N GLY A 84 -6.81 -4.21 18.40
CA GLY A 84 -8.17 -4.39 17.92
C GLY A 84 -8.49 -3.69 16.58
N LYS A 85 -7.50 -3.11 15.90
CA LYS A 85 -7.66 -2.45 14.61
C LYS A 85 -6.82 -3.12 13.52
N PRO A 86 -7.25 -3.06 12.24
CA PRO A 86 -6.41 -3.45 11.12
C PRO A 86 -5.13 -2.59 11.06
N LEU A 87 -4.06 -3.15 10.49
CA LEU A 87 -2.87 -2.38 10.13
C LEU A 87 -3.27 -1.22 9.21
N LYS A 88 -2.66 -0.06 9.46
CA LYS A 88 -2.80 1.13 8.62
C LYS A 88 -1.42 1.61 8.18
N HIS A 89 -1.39 2.29 7.05
CA HIS A 89 -0.20 2.90 6.50
C HIS A 89 -0.42 4.41 6.39
N GLU A 90 0.61 5.17 6.76
CA GLU A 90 0.76 6.58 6.39
C GLU A 90 1.97 6.68 5.48
N ILE A 91 1.75 7.18 4.25
CA ILE A 91 2.79 7.30 3.24
C ILE A 91 3.01 8.77 2.95
N THR A 92 4.25 9.22 3.10
CA THR A 92 4.64 10.61 2.85
C THR A 92 5.76 10.63 1.84
N PHE A 93 5.59 11.45 0.80
CA PHE A 93 6.66 11.82 -0.11
C PHE A 93 6.82 13.34 -0.10
N THR A 94 8.05 13.81 0.02
CA THR A 94 8.41 15.23 -0.08
C THR A 94 9.27 15.43 -1.32
N SER A 95 8.82 16.25 -2.26
CA SER A 95 9.67 16.68 -3.36
C SER A 95 10.59 17.81 -2.89
N HIS A 96 11.86 17.74 -3.26
CA HIS A 96 12.89 18.76 -3.03
C HIS A 96 13.36 19.37 -4.36
N SER A 97 12.60 19.14 -5.42
CA SER A 97 12.86 19.69 -6.73
C SER A 97 12.53 21.19 -6.74
N THR A 98 13.05 21.89 -7.75
CA THR A 98 12.57 23.23 -8.10
C THR A 98 11.65 23.19 -9.33
N GLU A 99 11.59 22.04 -9.99
CA GLU A 99 10.74 21.73 -11.15
C GLU A 99 9.55 20.90 -10.71
N GLU A 100 8.40 21.13 -11.35
CA GLU A 100 7.19 20.35 -11.12
C GLU A 100 7.25 18.99 -11.82
N TYR A 101 7.00 17.95 -11.04
CA TYR A 101 6.89 16.57 -11.51
C TYR A 101 5.55 15.97 -11.09
N LEU A 102 5.01 15.09 -11.93
CA LEU A 102 3.84 14.30 -11.58
C LEU A 102 4.28 13.00 -10.92
N PHE A 103 3.91 12.80 -9.67
CA PHE A 103 4.23 11.61 -8.88
C PHE A 103 3.01 10.75 -8.62
N ARG A 104 3.24 9.46 -8.41
CA ARG A 104 2.26 8.54 -7.84
C ARG A 104 2.95 7.52 -6.95
N VAL A 105 2.16 6.88 -6.09
CA VAL A 105 2.64 5.83 -5.20
C VAL A 105 1.94 4.53 -5.53
N LYS A 106 2.66 3.41 -5.45
CA LYS A 106 2.09 2.06 -5.54
C LYS A 106 2.36 1.27 -4.28
N GLN A 107 1.37 0.52 -3.83
CA GLN A 107 1.53 -0.59 -2.89
C GLN A 107 1.48 -1.87 -3.71
N LYS A 108 2.60 -2.57 -3.76
CA LYS A 108 2.74 -3.82 -4.51
C LYS A 108 2.77 -4.96 -3.53
N TRP A 109 1.86 -5.91 -3.68
CA TRP A 109 1.79 -7.12 -2.89
C TRP A 109 2.10 -8.33 -3.76
N VAL A 110 3.01 -9.18 -3.31
CA VAL A 110 3.41 -10.40 -4.00
C VAL A 110 3.37 -11.57 -3.02
N GLY A 111 2.83 -12.70 -3.47
CA GLY A 111 2.69 -13.89 -2.64
C GLY A 111 1.62 -13.72 -1.55
N ILE A 112 0.45 -13.24 -1.94
CA ILE A 112 -0.73 -13.28 -1.06
C ILE A 112 -1.19 -14.72 -0.98
N VAL A 113 -1.22 -15.30 0.21
CA VAL A 113 -1.66 -16.69 0.43
C VAL A 113 -3.18 -16.77 0.38
N ALA A 114 -3.76 -16.76 -0.81
CA ALA A 114 -5.20 -16.75 -1.06
C ALA A 114 -5.52 -17.32 -2.44
N ASP A 115 -6.77 -17.77 -2.61
CA ASP A 115 -7.29 -18.33 -3.87
C ASP A 115 -8.45 -17.47 -4.42
N LYS A 116 -9.14 -16.76 -3.53
CA LYS A 116 -10.33 -15.98 -3.81
C LYS A 116 -10.15 -14.54 -3.35
N VAL A 117 -10.73 -13.60 -4.09
CA VAL A 117 -10.77 -12.18 -3.71
C VAL A 117 -12.20 -11.72 -3.66
N LYS A 118 -12.64 -11.25 -2.50
CA LYS A 118 -13.93 -10.59 -2.32
C LYS A 118 -13.75 -9.08 -2.34
N HIS A 119 -14.63 -8.39 -3.07
CA HIS A 119 -14.60 -6.95 -3.30
C HIS A 119 -16.02 -6.40 -3.47
N SER A 120 -16.16 -5.12 -3.80
CA SER A 120 -17.46 -4.44 -3.91
C SER A 120 -18.43 -5.04 -4.96
N LYS A 121 -17.90 -5.78 -5.94
CA LYS A 121 -18.69 -6.33 -7.06
C LYS A 121 -19.00 -7.82 -6.93
N GLY A 122 -18.40 -8.52 -5.96
CA GLY A 122 -18.57 -9.95 -5.81
C GLY A 122 -17.36 -10.64 -5.20
N THR A 123 -17.21 -11.91 -5.53
CA THR A 123 -16.07 -12.74 -5.17
C THR A 123 -15.56 -13.40 -6.44
N ASP A 124 -14.28 -13.21 -6.74
CA ASP A 124 -13.60 -13.79 -7.89
C ASP A 124 -12.61 -14.86 -7.44
N THR A 125 -12.46 -15.92 -8.24
CA THR A 125 -11.34 -16.86 -8.15
C THR A 125 -10.34 -16.45 -9.23
N ILE A 126 -9.12 -16.09 -8.82
CA ILE A 126 -8.14 -15.48 -9.73
C ILE A 126 -7.31 -16.58 -10.38
N THR A 127 -7.48 -16.75 -11.69
CA THR A 127 -6.73 -17.72 -12.49
C THR A 127 -5.86 -17.07 -13.57
N GLU A 128 -6.10 -15.79 -13.83
CA GLU A 128 -5.35 -14.91 -14.73
C GLU A 128 -5.50 -13.45 -14.24
N SER A 129 -4.73 -12.54 -14.84
CA SER A 129 -4.78 -11.12 -14.52
C SER A 129 -6.19 -10.54 -14.75
N THR A 130 -6.69 -9.81 -13.75
CA THR A 130 -7.98 -9.14 -13.78
C THR A 130 -7.89 -7.73 -13.21
N ASN A 131 -8.72 -6.82 -13.72
CA ASN A 131 -8.82 -5.45 -13.24
C ASN A 131 -10.11 -5.26 -12.47
N VAL A 132 -9.99 -4.91 -11.19
CA VAL A 132 -11.11 -4.76 -10.27
C VAL A 132 -11.18 -3.30 -9.78
N ASN A 133 -12.30 -2.65 -10.08
CA ASN A 133 -12.61 -1.34 -9.52
C ASN A 133 -13.36 -1.52 -8.19
N SER A 134 -12.61 -1.51 -7.07
CA SER A 134 -13.11 -1.59 -5.70
C SER A 134 -12.19 -0.80 -4.78
N SER A 135 -12.73 -0.27 -3.68
CA SER A 135 -11.96 0.42 -2.65
C SER A 135 -11.53 -0.49 -1.49
N TRP A 136 -11.86 -1.78 -1.56
CA TRP A 136 -11.52 -2.76 -0.53
C TRP A 136 -11.45 -4.17 -1.13
N PHE A 137 -10.59 -5.00 -0.54
CA PHE A 137 -10.27 -6.35 -1.03
C PHE A 137 -10.03 -7.29 0.15
N LYS A 138 -10.81 -8.36 0.22
CA LYS A 138 -10.60 -9.47 1.16
C LYS A 138 -10.04 -10.65 0.40
N PHE A 139 -8.78 -10.96 0.65
CA PHE A 139 -8.11 -12.12 0.10
C PHE A 139 -8.39 -13.32 1.01
N GLN A 140 -8.99 -14.37 0.46
CA GLN A 140 -9.46 -15.54 1.19
C GLN A 140 -8.80 -16.80 0.62
N LYS A 141 -8.48 -17.74 1.50
CA LYS A 141 -8.08 -19.09 1.09
C LYS A 141 -9.29 -19.84 0.54
N ASP A 142 -9.06 -21.00 -0.07
CA ASP A 142 -10.14 -21.79 -0.67
C ASP A 142 -11.26 -22.15 0.34
N ASP A 143 -10.88 -22.43 1.59
CA ASP A 143 -11.79 -22.70 2.71
C ASP A 143 -12.62 -21.49 3.19
N GLY A 144 -12.40 -20.32 2.60
CA GLY A 144 -13.08 -19.06 2.92
C GLY A 144 -12.46 -18.29 4.09
N SER A 145 -11.45 -18.83 4.76
CA SER A 145 -10.74 -18.12 5.83
C SER A 145 -10.02 -16.89 5.28
N LEU A 146 -10.02 -15.81 6.08
CA LEU A 146 -9.36 -14.57 5.69
C LEU A 146 -7.84 -14.76 5.72
N SER A 147 -7.17 -14.38 4.62
CA SER A 147 -5.73 -14.26 4.55
C SER A 147 -5.27 -12.85 4.92
N VAL A 148 -5.64 -11.88 4.09
CA VAL A 148 -5.33 -10.45 4.29
C VAL A 148 -6.49 -9.59 3.79
N PHE A 149 -6.67 -8.43 4.40
CA PHE A 149 -7.71 -7.45 4.05
C PHE A 149 -7.07 -6.09 3.81
N GLU A 150 -7.34 -5.50 2.66
CA GLU A 150 -6.95 -4.14 2.31
C GLU A 150 -8.20 -3.26 2.17
N ASN A 151 -8.14 -2.04 2.72
CA ASN A 151 -9.26 -1.10 2.67
C ASN A 151 -8.77 0.32 2.46
N GLN A 152 -8.92 0.75 1.21
CA GLN A 152 -8.47 2.02 0.67
C GLN A 152 -9.63 3.00 0.52
N ARG A 153 -10.73 2.81 1.25
CA ARG A 153 -11.87 3.75 1.21
C ARG A 153 -11.45 5.18 1.46
N ASP A 154 -10.51 5.41 2.36
CA ASP A 154 -10.03 6.75 2.74
C ASP A 154 -9.29 7.44 1.58
N MET A 155 -8.84 6.69 0.56
CA MET A 155 -8.25 7.22 -0.68
C MET A 155 -9.30 7.61 -1.73
N TYR A 156 -10.56 7.25 -1.53
CA TYR A 156 -11.65 7.53 -2.47
C TYR A 156 -12.74 8.41 -1.85
N TYR A 157 -13.02 8.25 -0.55
CA TYR A 157 -14.06 8.96 0.16
C TYR A 157 -13.48 9.84 1.25
N GLY A 158 -13.95 11.08 1.32
CA GLY A 158 -13.83 11.92 2.50
C GLY A 158 -15.08 11.78 3.38
N TYR A 159 -14.96 12.20 4.64
CA TYR A 159 -16.08 12.29 5.58
C TYR A 159 -16.19 13.73 6.07
N ASN A 160 -17.37 14.32 5.94
CA ASN A 160 -17.65 15.66 6.43
C ASN A 160 -18.21 15.55 7.85
N GLU A 161 -17.44 15.96 8.85
CA GLU A 161 -17.83 15.85 10.26
C GLU A 161 -19.03 16.71 10.63
N THR A 162 -19.25 17.85 9.96
CA THR A 162 -20.39 18.73 10.26
C THR A 162 -21.71 18.16 9.77
N THR A 163 -21.71 17.54 8.59
CA THR A 163 -22.92 16.99 7.95
C THR A 163 -23.09 15.50 8.19
N HIS A 164 -22.06 14.83 8.71
CA HIS A 164 -21.96 13.38 8.85
C HIS A 164 -22.17 12.62 7.53
N GLN A 165 -21.74 13.22 6.42
CA GLN A 165 -21.89 12.63 5.08
C GLN A 165 -20.54 12.26 4.48
N TYR A 166 -20.52 11.12 3.79
CA TYR A 166 -19.39 10.73 2.94
C TYR A 166 -19.50 11.44 1.59
N TYR A 167 -18.37 11.89 1.07
CA TYR A 167 -18.26 12.49 -0.25
C TYR A 167 -17.10 11.85 -1.02
N VAL A 168 -17.14 11.89 -2.35
CA VAL A 168 -16.04 11.39 -3.19
C VAL A 168 -14.95 12.45 -3.24
N LEU A 169 -13.69 12.05 -3.05
CA LEU A 169 -12.55 12.95 -3.17
C LEU A 169 -12.38 13.39 -4.62
N GLU A 170 -12.16 14.69 -4.83
CA GLU A 170 -12.06 15.32 -6.14
C GLU A 170 -10.96 14.68 -7.02
N ASN A 171 -9.86 14.25 -6.40
CA ASN A 171 -8.70 13.70 -7.11
C ASN A 171 -8.77 12.19 -7.37
N GLN A 172 -9.86 11.51 -6.95
CA GLN A 172 -10.06 10.05 -7.09
C GLN A 172 -8.74 9.27 -7.02
N ASN A 173 -8.09 9.33 -5.85
CA ASN A 173 -6.71 8.90 -5.68
C ASN A 173 -6.54 7.38 -5.74
N LEU A 174 -7.53 6.61 -6.20
CA LEU A 174 -7.43 5.18 -6.36
C LEU A 174 -7.76 4.79 -7.80
N LYS A 175 -6.80 4.15 -8.48
CA LYS A 175 -7.01 3.57 -9.81
C LYS A 175 -7.62 2.16 -9.70
N PRO A 176 -8.20 1.62 -10.77
CA PRO A 176 -8.54 0.19 -10.83
C PRO A 176 -7.33 -0.65 -10.43
N VAL A 177 -7.60 -1.73 -9.71
CA VAL A 177 -6.58 -2.59 -9.10
C VAL A 177 -6.38 -3.80 -9.99
N GLU A 178 -5.15 -4.04 -10.41
CA GLU A 178 -4.78 -5.25 -11.13
C GLU A 178 -4.44 -6.36 -10.12
N ILE A 179 -5.10 -7.50 -10.23
CA ILE A 179 -4.86 -8.69 -9.42
C ILE A 179 -4.53 -9.83 -10.37
N ASP A 180 -3.46 -10.55 -10.10
CA ASP A 180 -2.96 -11.61 -10.98
C ASP A 180 -2.39 -12.77 -10.15
N VAL A 181 -2.15 -13.89 -10.82
CA VAL A 181 -1.53 -15.07 -10.22
C VAL A 181 -0.03 -14.87 -10.01
N HIS A 182 0.51 -15.52 -9.00
CA HIS A 182 1.93 -15.56 -8.68
C HIS A 182 2.32 -16.98 -8.23
N ALA A 183 3.59 -17.35 -8.36
CA ALA A 183 4.06 -18.69 -7.97
C ALA A 183 3.81 -19.01 -6.48
N GLN A 184 3.62 -17.98 -5.65
CA GLN A 184 3.37 -18.10 -4.21
C GLN A 184 1.97 -17.61 -3.80
N GLY A 185 0.99 -17.66 -4.72
CA GLY A 185 -0.39 -17.24 -4.46
C GLY A 185 -0.83 -16.15 -5.42
N LEU A 186 -1.30 -15.02 -4.91
CA LEU A 186 -1.70 -13.88 -5.74
C LEU A 186 -0.70 -12.74 -5.65
N LYS A 187 -0.76 -11.82 -6.62
CA LYS A 187 -0.11 -10.51 -6.55
C LYS A 187 -1.12 -9.42 -6.89
N VAL A 188 -0.93 -8.23 -6.34
CA VAL A 188 -1.79 -7.08 -6.57
C VAL A 188 -1.00 -5.79 -6.56
N ASP A 189 -1.31 -4.88 -7.49
CA ASP A 189 -0.76 -3.54 -7.54
C ASP A 189 -1.88 -2.51 -7.26
N PHE A 190 -1.78 -1.83 -6.12
CA PHE A 190 -2.63 -0.69 -5.81
C PHE A 190 -1.93 0.59 -6.22
N VAL A 191 -2.56 1.40 -7.08
CA VAL A 191 -1.98 2.65 -7.58
C VAL A 191 -2.74 3.83 -6.99
N PHE A 192 -1.99 4.70 -6.32
CA PHE A 192 -2.51 5.85 -5.60
C PHE A 192 -2.14 7.17 -6.27
N GLY A 193 -3.18 7.96 -6.53
CA GLY A 193 -3.11 9.37 -6.92
C GLY A 193 -2.29 9.66 -8.17
N ASN A 194 -2.20 10.95 -8.45
CA ASN A 194 -1.26 11.59 -9.38
C ASN A 194 -1.10 13.01 -8.82
N TRP A 195 0.04 13.32 -8.21
CA TRP A 195 0.29 14.60 -7.54
C TRP A 195 1.37 15.37 -8.26
N THR A 196 1.06 16.61 -8.67
CA THR A 196 2.08 17.54 -9.16
C THR A 196 2.77 18.18 -7.96
N LEU A 197 4.07 17.94 -7.81
CA LEU A 197 4.89 18.44 -6.71
C LEU A 197 6.17 19.07 -7.28
N ALA A 198 6.64 20.15 -6.64
CA ALA A 198 7.97 20.72 -6.83
C ALA A 198 8.75 20.47 -5.54
#